data_AF-E2BYK1-F1
#
_entry.id   AF-E2BYK1-F1
#
_cell.length_a   1.000
_cell.length_b   1.000
_cell.length_c   1.000
_cell.angle_alpha   90.00
_cell.angle_beta   90.00
_cell.angle_gamma   90.00
#
_symmetry.space_group_name_H-M   'P 1'
#
loop_
_entity.id
_entity.type
_entity.pdbx_description
1 polymer ?
#
loop_
_entity_poly.entity_id
_entity_poly.type
_entity_poly.pdbx_seq_one_letter_code
_entity_poly.pdbx_strand_id
1 'polypeptide(L)'
;SDHLQKVILSLVPQQSCNESFFDADSTISFARGIVDEWQICAGDEGKDTCQGDSGGPLTVFNPVHNNTHNIIGITSVGRVCGSIVPAVYTRVYHYIPWIERVAW
;
A
#
# COMPACT_ATOMS: atom_id res chain seq x y z
N SER A 1 7.40 -21.59 -1.64
CA SER A 1 6.05 -21.86 -2.17
C SER A 1 5.98 -21.24 -3.55
N ASP A 2 5.41 -21.92 -4.53
CA ASP A 2 5.17 -21.49 -5.91
C ASP A 2 3.69 -21.11 -6.15
N HIS A 3 2.88 -21.13 -5.09
CA HIS A 3 1.47 -20.78 -5.15
C HIS A 3 1.24 -19.31 -4.82
N LEU A 4 0.48 -18.62 -5.67
CA LEU A 4 0.01 -17.26 -5.40
C LEU A 4 -0.77 -17.22 -4.08
N GLN A 5 -0.40 -16.29 -3.21
CA GLN A 5 -1.04 -16.06 -1.92
C GLN A 5 -1.80 -14.74 -1.93
N LYS A 6 -2.68 -14.55 -0.96
CA LYS A 6 -3.36 -13.27 -0.70
C LYS A 6 -3.53 -13.06 0.80
N VAL A 7 -3.62 -11.80 1.20
CA VAL A 7 -3.91 -11.40 2.57
C VAL A 7 -4.95 -10.27 2.55
N ILE A 8 -5.81 -10.24 3.57
CA ILE A 8 -6.75 -9.15 3.79
C ILE A 8 -6.11 -8.21 4.79
N LEU A 9 -5.95 -6.95 4.39
CA LEU A 9 -5.32 -5.89 5.18
C LEU A 9 -6.33 -4.76 5.45
N SER A 10 -6.18 -4.12 6.60
CA SER A 10 -6.88 -2.88 6.94
C SER A 10 -6.15 -1.66 6.39
N LEU A 11 -6.90 -0.65 5.96
CA LEU A 11 -6.34 0.67 5.65
C LEU A 11 -5.90 1.36 6.95
N VAL A 12 -4.73 1.97 6.92
CA VAL A 12 -4.19 2.73 8.06
C VAL A 12 -4.31 4.23 7.77
N PRO A 13 -4.87 5.03 8.70
CA PRO A 13 -4.95 6.49 8.55
C PRO A 13 -3.58 7.11 8.30
N GLN A 14 -3.51 8.12 7.43
CA GLN A 14 -2.22 8.71 7.04
C GLN A 14 -1.43 9.24 8.23
N GLN A 15 -2.08 9.87 9.21
CA GLN A 15 -1.39 10.39 10.39
C GLN A 15 -0.65 9.27 11.12
N SER A 16 -1.36 8.20 11.50
CA SER A 16 -0.78 7.04 12.19
C SER A 16 0.29 6.34 11.36
N CYS A 17 0.07 6.24 10.05
CA CYS A 17 1.08 5.69 9.16
C CYS A 17 2.34 6.56 9.17
N ASN A 18 2.22 7.86 8.94
CA ASN A 18 3.36 8.78 8.91
C ASN A 18 4.14 8.74 10.24
N GLU A 19 3.43 8.77 11.37
CA GLU A 19 3.98 8.63 12.73
C GLU A 19 4.83 7.37 12.89
N SER A 20 4.38 6.22 12.35
CA SER A 20 5.12 4.95 12.41
C SER A 20 6.47 4.96 11.66
N PHE A 21 6.68 5.93 10.75
CA PHE A 21 7.93 6.06 9.99
C PHE A 21 8.93 7.07 10.60
N PHE A 22 8.60 7.76 11.69
CA PHE A 22 9.51 8.73 12.35
C PHE A 22 10.46 8.12 13.39
N ASP A 23 10.51 6.79 13.52
CA ASP A 23 11.45 6.16 14.45
C ASP A 23 12.91 6.32 13.97
N ALA A 24 13.79 6.74 14.89
CA ALA A 24 15.16 7.21 14.62
C ALA A 24 16.13 6.10 14.19
N ASP A 25 15.72 4.83 14.30
CA ASP A 25 16.48 3.65 13.90
C ASP A 25 16.09 3.14 12.49
N SER A 26 15.33 3.95 11.73
CA SER A 26 14.85 3.55 10.41
C SER A 26 15.87 3.81 9.30
N THR A 27 16.24 2.75 8.58
CA THR A 27 17.06 2.81 7.36
C THR A 27 16.31 3.40 6.16
N ILE A 28 14.99 3.60 6.30
CA ILE A 28 14.11 4.16 5.28
C ILE A 28 13.54 5.48 5.82
N SER A 29 14.16 6.58 5.41
CA SER A 29 13.69 7.95 5.68
C SER A 29 13.06 8.53 4.42
N PHE A 30 11.78 8.90 4.51
CA PHE A 30 11.12 9.68 3.47
C PHE A 30 11.38 11.17 3.71
N ALA A 31 12.05 11.84 2.78
CA ALA A 31 12.37 13.28 2.90
C ALA A 31 11.15 14.18 3.15
N ARG A 32 9.95 13.75 2.75
CA ARG A 32 8.67 14.46 2.95
C ARG A 32 7.71 13.71 3.89
N GLY A 33 8.17 12.64 4.55
CA GLY A 33 7.31 11.68 5.22
C GLY A 33 6.41 10.91 4.23
N ILE A 34 5.40 10.25 4.77
CA ILE A 34 4.31 9.63 4.01
C ILE A 34 3.32 10.71 3.61
N VAL A 35 3.14 10.93 2.30
CA VAL A 35 2.26 11.97 1.78
C VAL A 35 0.94 11.37 1.29
N ASP A 36 -0.16 11.77 1.94
CA ASP A 36 -1.50 11.23 1.68
C ASP A 36 -1.92 11.35 0.21
N GLU A 37 -1.48 12.41 -0.47
CA GLU A 37 -1.90 12.72 -1.84
C GLU A 37 -1.51 11.62 -2.85
N TRP A 38 -0.32 11.01 -2.72
CA TRP A 38 0.18 9.99 -3.65
C TRP A 38 0.57 8.67 -2.98
N GLN A 39 0.41 8.55 -1.66
CA GLN A 39 0.65 7.32 -0.90
C GLN A 39 -0.59 6.94 -0.08
N ILE A 40 -0.72 5.64 0.17
CA ILE A 40 -1.73 5.05 1.06
C ILE A 40 -1.09 3.93 1.85
N CYS A 41 -1.54 3.71 3.08
CA CYS A 41 -0.98 2.67 3.95
C CYS A 41 -1.99 1.59 4.25
N ALA A 42 -1.52 0.35 4.31
CA ALA A 42 -2.32 -0.79 4.73
C ALA A 42 -1.44 -1.80 5.47
N GLY A 43 -2.02 -2.44 6.48
CA GLY A 43 -1.32 -3.41 7.31
C GLY A 43 -2.16 -3.80 8.53
N ASP A 44 -1.92 -4.99 9.06
CA ASP A 44 -2.43 -5.43 10.36
C ASP A 44 -1.30 -6.17 11.10
N GLU A 45 -1.41 -6.28 12.42
CA GLU A 45 -0.44 -7.05 13.21
C GLU A 45 -0.35 -8.49 12.70
N GLY A 46 0.87 -8.94 12.35
CA GLY A 46 1.12 -10.28 11.82
C GLY A 46 0.63 -10.53 10.39
N LYS A 47 0.13 -9.51 9.68
CA LYS A 47 -0.29 -9.59 8.27
C LYS A 47 0.32 -8.45 7.46
N ASP A 48 1.12 -8.79 6.48
CA ASP A 48 1.84 -7.80 5.69
C ASP A 48 2.10 -8.28 4.27
N THR A 49 2.38 -7.31 3.39
CA THR A 49 3.06 -7.57 2.11
C THR A 49 4.55 -7.70 2.34
N CYS A 50 5.17 -8.60 1.61
CA CYS A 50 6.54 -9.02 1.81
C CYS A 50 7.41 -8.84 0.57
N GLN A 51 8.67 -9.23 0.72
CA GLN A 51 9.70 -9.11 -0.28
C GLN A 51 9.30 -10.03 -1.45
N GLY A 52 9.10 -9.42 -2.62
CA GLY A 52 8.55 -10.11 -3.79
C GLY A 52 7.11 -9.69 -4.15
N ASP A 53 6.39 -9.03 -3.24
CA ASP A 53 5.04 -8.50 -3.51
C ASP A 53 5.07 -7.10 -4.16
N SER A 54 6.25 -6.49 -4.30
CA SER A 54 6.44 -5.17 -4.92
C SER A 54 5.83 -5.11 -6.32
N GLY A 55 5.02 -4.07 -6.57
CA GLY A 55 4.24 -3.94 -7.81
C GLY A 55 2.89 -4.68 -7.80
N GLY A 56 2.62 -5.52 -6.81
CA GLY A 56 1.34 -6.19 -6.63
C GLY A 56 0.19 -5.22 -6.31
N PRO A 57 -1.06 -5.57 -6.67
CA PRO A 57 -2.21 -4.70 -6.44
C PRO A 57 -2.79 -4.86 -5.03
N LEU A 58 -3.06 -3.72 -4.37
CA LEU A 58 -3.97 -3.64 -3.24
C LEU A 58 -5.39 -3.37 -3.77
N THR A 59 -6.32 -4.28 -3.49
CA THR A 59 -7.67 -4.23 -4.05
C THR A 59 -8.77 -4.10 -3.00
N VAL A 60 -9.84 -3.41 -3.33
CA VAL A 60 -11.10 -3.39 -2.55
C VAL A 60 -12.24 -3.98 -3.35
N PHE A 61 -13.11 -4.74 -2.68
CA PHE A 61 -14.30 -5.30 -3.31
C PHE A 61 -15.34 -4.21 -3.55
N ASN A 62 -15.88 -4.15 -4.76
CA ASN A 62 -16.89 -3.18 -5.18
C ASN A 62 -18.19 -3.90 -5.57
N PRO A 63 -19.20 -3.95 -4.68
CA PRO A 63 -20.47 -4.60 -4.97
C PRO A 63 -21.34 -3.82 -5.97
N VAL A 64 -21.09 -2.52 -6.14
CA VAL A 64 -21.95 -1.63 -6.95
C VAL A 64 -21.68 -1.80 -8.45
N HIS A 65 -20.42 -2.10 -8.83
CA HIS A 65 -20.02 -2.27 -10.22
C HIS A 65 -19.69 -3.73 -10.52
N ASN A 66 -20.70 -4.52 -10.88
CA ASN A 66 -20.56 -5.91 -11.35
C ASN A 66 -19.77 -6.84 -10.40
N ASN A 67 -19.80 -6.59 -9.07
CA ASN A 67 -19.04 -7.37 -8.09
C ASN A 67 -17.53 -7.45 -8.43
N THR A 68 -16.96 -6.36 -8.93
CA THR A 68 -15.55 -6.29 -9.34
C THR A 68 -14.64 -5.88 -8.19
N HIS A 69 -13.33 -5.98 -8.41
CA HIS A 69 -12.33 -5.45 -7.49
C HIS A 69 -11.70 -4.20 -8.09
N ASN A 70 -11.63 -3.13 -7.31
CA ASN A 70 -10.93 -1.90 -7.69
C ASN A 70 -9.52 -1.92 -7.11
N ILE A 71 -8.52 -1.60 -7.93
CA ILE A 71 -7.14 -1.42 -7.48
C ILE A 71 -7.02 -0.01 -6.88
N ILE A 72 -6.70 0.06 -5.59
CA ILE A 72 -6.57 1.33 -4.86
C ILE A 72 -5.11 1.66 -4.53
N GLY A 73 -4.24 0.66 -4.52
CA GLY A 73 -2.84 0.80 -4.18
C GLY A 73 -1.96 -0.13 -5.00
N ILE A 74 -0.69 0.25 -5.16
CA ILE A 74 0.37 -0.61 -5.71
C ILE A 74 1.44 -0.79 -4.64
N THR A 75 1.79 -2.02 -4.29
CA THR A 75 2.78 -2.34 -3.26
C THR A 75 4.11 -1.65 -3.58
N SER A 76 4.60 -0.80 -2.67
CA SER A 76 5.78 0.03 -2.91
C SER A 76 6.88 -0.25 -1.88
N VAL A 77 6.66 0.14 -0.62
CA VAL A 77 7.69 0.10 0.42
C VAL A 77 7.11 -0.48 1.71
N GLY A 78 7.81 -1.43 2.31
CA GLY A 78 7.55 -1.96 3.64
C GLY A 78 8.84 -2.07 4.43
N ARG A 79 8.75 -2.35 5.72
CA ARG A 79 9.93 -2.61 6.57
C ARG A 79 10.20 -4.10 6.67
N VAL A 80 9.82 -4.69 7.80
CA VAL A 80 9.93 -6.11 8.09
C VAL A 80 8.55 -6.70 7.93
N CYS A 81 8.45 -7.78 7.15
CA CYS A 81 7.24 -8.58 7.03
C CYS A 81 6.59 -8.87 8.38
N GLY A 82 5.30 -8.56 8.49
CA GLY A 82 4.51 -8.84 9.69
C GLY A 82 4.85 -7.93 10.88
N SER A 83 5.56 -6.83 10.62
CA SER A 83 5.80 -5.77 11.61
C SER A 83 4.49 -5.07 12.00
N ILE A 84 4.52 -4.38 13.13
CA ILE A 84 3.48 -3.41 13.53
C ILE A 84 3.47 -2.17 12.62
N VAL A 85 4.54 -1.93 11.87
CA VAL A 85 4.63 -0.80 10.94
C VAL A 85 3.92 -1.18 9.64
N PRO A 86 2.91 -0.42 9.19
CA PRO A 86 2.17 -0.72 7.98
C PRO A 86 3.04 -0.58 6.71
N ALA A 87 2.67 -1.30 5.66
CA ALA A 87 3.24 -1.11 4.35
C ALA A 87 2.67 0.13 3.65
N VAL A 88 3.49 0.73 2.80
CA VAL A 88 3.19 1.91 2.00
C VAL A 88 2.97 1.50 0.54
N TYR A 89 1.88 1.98 -0.01
CA TYR A 89 1.43 1.72 -1.37
C TYR A 89 1.33 3.04 -2.13
N THR A 90 1.58 2.98 -3.44
CA THR A 90 1.29 4.10 -4.35
C THR A 90 -0.23 4.26 -4.46
N ARG A 91 -0.77 5.45 -4.19
CA ARG A 91 -2.21 5.70 -4.29
C ARG A 91 -2.64 5.80 -5.75
N VAL A 92 -3.31 4.76 -6.27
CA VAL A 92 -3.68 4.67 -7.70
C VAL A 92 -4.51 5.87 -8.16
N TYR A 93 -5.42 6.36 -7.31
CA TYR A 93 -6.29 7.49 -7.64
C TYR A 93 -5.52 8.75 -8.08
N HIS A 94 -4.38 9.04 -7.46
CA HIS A 94 -3.54 10.19 -7.81
C HIS A 94 -3.01 10.12 -9.24
N TYR A 95 -2.74 8.89 -9.71
CA TYR A 95 -2.09 8.65 -10.99
C TYR A 95 -3.07 8.36 -12.13
N ILE A 96 -4.39 8.36 -11.89
CA ILE A 96 -5.40 8.13 -12.94
C ILE A 96 -5.18 9.03 -14.17
N PRO A 97 -4.96 10.36 -14.04
CA PRO A 97 -4.74 11.20 -15.22
C PRO A 97 -3.49 10.82 -16.04
N TRP A 98 -2.46 10.28 -15.39
CA TRP A 98 -1.26 9.78 -16.06
C TRP A 98 -1.52 8.41 -16.72
N ILE A 99 -2.18 7.50 -16.01
CA ILE A 99 -2.56 6.17 -16.52
C ILE A 99 -3.43 6.33 -17.77
N GLU A 100 -4.44 7.20 -17.72
CA GLU A 100 -5.34 7.46 -18.85
C GLU A 100 -4.59 7.99 -20.07
N ARG A 101 -3.64 8.90 -19.88
CA ARG A 101 -2.84 9.48 -20.98
C ARG A 101 -1.91 8.46 -21.65
N VAL A 102 -1.46 7.44 -20.93
CA VAL A 102 -0.44 6.49 -21.42
C VAL A 102 -1.08 5.20 -21.95
N ALA A 103 -2.19 4.78 -21.35
CA ALA A 103 -2.85 3.51 -21.68
C ALA A 103 -3.98 3.66 -22.73
N TRP A 104 -4.35 4.89 -23.10
CA TRP A 104 -5.38 5.21 -24.09
C TRP A 104 -4.87 6.23 -25.09
#